data_AF-R5DXM1-F1
#
_entry.id   AF-R5DXM1-F1
#
_cell.length_a   1.000
_cell.length_b   1.000
_cell.length_c   1.000
_cell.angle_alpha   90.00
_cell.angle_beta   90.00
_cell.angle_gamma   90.00
#
_symmetry.space_group_name_H-M   'P 1'
#
loop_
_entity.id
_entity.type
_entity.pdbx_description
1 polymer ?
#
loop_
_entity_poly.entity_id
_entity_poly.type
_entity_poly.pdbx_seq_one_letter_code
_entity_poly.pdbx_strand_id
1 'polypeptide(L)'
;MGFLNGAYGKLMAGKLVRDLQYQMTGIQSQLRRVTRQVGDMEKIFTYQERNMKAQMQSQMNNAMLGYLGMNQGTNFGALDPSTVQQMFGGVDSSKYAQFSQMVQMQYQNANSVWQNMFEMQRESMLQPLKDLEDDLQTQKDNLESRLKIAQAEYDAKKEEEKAGVKGLTPDYTGQG
;
A
#
# COMPACT_ATOMS: atom_id res chain seq x y z
N MET A 1 -10.28 -55.05 7.91
CA MET A 1 -10.99 -53.79 8.31
C MET A 1 -10.20 -52.51 8.01
N GLY A 2 -8.85 -52.50 7.97
CA GLY A 2 -8.06 -51.26 7.79
C GLY A 2 -8.18 -50.55 6.42
N PHE A 3 -8.32 -51.29 5.32
CA PHE A 3 -8.37 -50.71 3.97
C PHE A 3 -9.57 -49.79 3.72
N LEU A 4 -10.79 -50.22 4.09
CA LEU A 4 -12.00 -49.43 3.93
C LEU A 4 -11.99 -48.17 4.81
N ASN A 5 -11.41 -48.26 6.02
CA ASN A 5 -11.27 -47.13 6.93
C ASN A 5 -10.22 -46.11 6.43
N GLY A 6 -9.12 -46.59 5.83
CA GLY A 6 -8.12 -45.75 5.16
C GLY A 6 -8.66 -45.05 3.92
N ALA A 7 -9.44 -45.74 3.08
CA ALA A 7 -10.06 -45.16 1.88
C ALA A 7 -11.07 -44.05 2.23
N TYR A 8 -11.93 -44.26 3.22
CA TYR A 8 -12.86 -43.23 3.70
C TYR A 8 -12.11 -42.03 4.32
N GLY A 9 -11.10 -42.31 5.17
CA GLY A 9 -10.28 -41.26 5.78
C GLY A 9 -9.53 -40.40 4.76
N LYS A 10 -8.99 -41.01 3.69
CA LYS A 10 -8.34 -40.32 2.58
C LYS A 10 -9.29 -39.42 1.80
N LEU A 11 -10.52 -39.88 1.52
CA LEU A 11 -11.53 -39.07 0.82
C LEU A 11 -11.93 -37.84 1.64
N MET A 12 -12.14 -38.01 2.95
CA MET A 12 -12.49 -36.91 3.85
C MET A 12 -11.33 -35.92 4.01
N ALA A 13 -10.11 -36.41 4.23
CA ALA A 13 -8.91 -35.57 4.31
C ALA A 13 -8.65 -34.84 2.98
N GLY A 14 -8.85 -35.50 1.84
CA GLY A 14 -8.68 -34.89 0.51
C GLY A 14 -9.76 -33.86 0.16
N LYS A 15 -10.97 -33.98 0.73
CA LYS A 15 -11.97 -32.90 0.65
C LYS A 15 -11.53 -31.70 1.48
N LEU A 16 -11.09 -31.93 2.72
CA LEU A 16 -10.60 -30.86 3.60
C LEU A 16 -9.44 -30.09 2.98
N VAL A 17 -8.45 -30.77 2.40
CA VAL A 17 -7.33 -30.13 1.69
C VAL A 17 -7.83 -29.22 0.57
N ARG A 18 -8.77 -29.69 -0.26
CA ARG A 18 -9.33 -28.89 -1.36
C ARG A 18 -10.10 -27.67 -0.85
N ASP A 19 -10.95 -27.85 0.17
CA ASP A 19 -11.71 -26.75 0.76
C ASP A 19 -10.79 -25.66 1.33
N LEU A 20 -9.69 -26.06 1.99
CA LEU A 20 -8.65 -25.13 2.48
C LEU A 20 -7.90 -24.44 1.33
N GLN A 21 -7.57 -25.15 0.24
CA GLN A 21 -6.95 -24.57 -0.96
C GLN A 21 -7.85 -23.53 -1.64
N TYR A 22 -9.16 -23.79 -1.72
CA TYR A 22 -10.13 -22.82 -2.24
C TYR A 22 -10.18 -21.56 -1.37
N GLN A 23 -10.26 -21.71 -0.04
CA GLN A 23 -10.23 -20.58 0.89
C GLN A 23 -8.93 -19.77 0.74
N MET A 24 -7.79 -20.45 0.61
CA MET A 24 -6.49 -19.81 0.43
C MET A 24 -6.41 -19.00 -0.86
N THR A 25 -6.94 -19.51 -1.96
CA THR A 25 -6.99 -18.80 -3.24
C THR A 25 -7.84 -17.54 -3.15
N GLY A 26 -8.97 -17.61 -2.42
CA GLY A 26 -9.82 -16.46 -2.11
C GLY A 26 -9.07 -15.37 -1.35
N ILE A 27 -8.44 -15.73 -0.22
CA ILE A 27 -7.67 -14.79 0.61
C ILE A 27 -6.48 -14.22 -0.15
N GLN A 28 -5.72 -15.03 -0.89
CA GLN A 28 -4.59 -14.53 -1.69
C GLN A 28 -5.06 -13.53 -2.78
N SER A 29 -6.22 -13.76 -3.39
CA SER A 29 -6.81 -12.83 -4.36
C SER A 29 -7.20 -11.51 -3.70
N GLN A 30 -7.84 -11.57 -2.51
CA GLN A 30 -8.19 -10.38 -1.74
C GLN A 30 -6.94 -9.62 -1.30
N LEU A 31 -5.94 -10.30 -0.73
CA LEU A 31 -4.66 -9.72 -0.31
C LEU A 31 -4.02 -8.94 -1.47
N ARG A 32 -3.88 -9.56 -2.65
CA ARG A 32 -3.31 -8.88 -3.84
C ARG A 32 -4.08 -7.63 -4.25
N ARG A 33 -5.41 -7.60 -4.07
CA ARG A 33 -6.23 -6.42 -4.39
C ARG A 33 -5.98 -5.32 -3.36
N VAL A 34 -5.99 -5.65 -2.07
CA VAL A 34 -5.77 -4.69 -0.98
C VAL A 34 -4.36 -4.12 -1.04
N THR A 35 -3.32 -4.95 -1.20
CA THR A 35 -1.93 -4.49 -1.37
C THR A 35 -1.78 -3.50 -2.53
N ARG A 36 -2.47 -3.76 -3.67
CA ARG A 36 -2.46 -2.82 -4.80
C ARG A 36 -3.18 -1.53 -4.47
N GLN A 37 -4.33 -1.60 -3.81
CA GLN A 37 -5.08 -0.40 -3.38
C GLN A 37 -4.24 0.47 -2.43
N VAL A 38 -3.56 -0.14 -1.45
CA VAL A 38 -2.62 0.56 -0.57
C VAL A 38 -1.54 1.25 -1.40
N GLY A 39 -0.85 0.52 -2.27
CA GLY A 39 0.24 1.07 -3.09
C GLY A 39 -0.21 2.15 -4.07
N ASP A 40 -1.40 2.02 -4.65
CA ASP A 40 -1.95 3.02 -5.58
C ASP A 40 -2.41 4.29 -4.83
N MET A 41 -3.04 4.14 -3.66
CA MET A 41 -3.39 5.29 -2.82
C MET A 41 -2.14 6.02 -2.30
N GLU A 42 -1.10 5.30 -1.90
CA GLU A 42 0.18 5.91 -1.49
C GLU A 42 0.80 6.75 -2.61
N LYS A 43 0.75 6.26 -3.86
CA LYS A 43 1.21 7.04 -5.02
C LYS A 43 0.34 8.28 -5.26
N ILE A 44 -0.98 8.16 -5.14
CA ILE A 44 -1.90 9.31 -5.27
C ILE A 44 -1.59 10.36 -4.23
N PHE A 45 -1.44 9.99 -2.95
CA PHE A 45 -1.08 10.93 -1.89
C PHE A 45 0.28 11.58 -2.13
N THR A 46 1.28 10.80 -2.53
CA THR A 46 2.61 11.35 -2.87
C THR A 46 2.54 12.36 -4.02
N TYR A 47 1.72 12.05 -5.04
CA TYR A 47 1.53 12.94 -6.17
C TYR A 47 0.76 14.22 -5.78
N GLN A 48 -0.30 14.08 -4.97
CA GLN A 48 -1.05 15.22 -4.44
C GLN A 48 -0.17 16.12 -3.59
N GLU A 49 0.61 15.55 -2.65
CA GLU A 49 1.55 16.30 -1.82
C GLU A 49 2.54 17.09 -2.70
N ARG A 50 3.13 16.44 -3.70
CA ARG A 50 4.09 17.08 -4.61
C ARG A 50 3.46 18.21 -5.43
N ASN A 51 2.28 17.99 -6.01
CA ASN A 51 1.58 19.00 -6.79
C ASN A 51 1.16 20.18 -5.92
N MET A 52 0.66 19.91 -4.72
CA MET A 52 0.18 20.96 -3.83
C MET A 52 1.35 21.78 -3.28
N LYS A 53 2.50 21.15 -2.98
CA LYS A 53 3.75 21.85 -2.65
C LYS A 53 4.20 22.78 -3.78
N ALA A 54 4.15 22.31 -5.03
CA ALA A 54 4.46 23.14 -6.20
C ALA A 54 3.47 24.31 -6.36
N GLN A 55 2.17 24.08 -6.13
CA GLN A 55 1.15 25.13 -6.15
C GLN A 55 1.38 26.18 -5.05
N MET A 56 1.70 25.76 -3.84
CA MET A 56 2.02 26.65 -2.73
C MET A 56 3.26 27.50 -3.03
N GLN A 57 4.31 26.87 -3.56
CA GLN A 57 5.52 27.58 -3.96
C GLN A 57 5.23 28.63 -5.04
N SER A 58 4.35 28.31 -5.99
CA SER A 58 3.90 29.24 -7.04
C SER A 58 3.07 30.40 -6.48
N GLN A 59 2.15 30.14 -5.54
CA GLN A 59 1.39 31.19 -4.86
C GLN A 59 2.30 32.10 -4.03
N MET A 60 3.31 31.54 -3.35
CA MET A 60 4.30 32.30 -2.61
C MET A 60 5.10 33.22 -3.53
N ASN A 61 5.56 32.71 -4.67
CA ASN A 61 6.30 33.51 -5.64
C ASN A 61 5.44 34.66 -6.18
N ASN A 62 4.17 34.40 -6.46
CA ASN A 62 3.21 35.42 -6.88
C ASN A 62 2.89 36.45 -5.79
N ALA A 63 2.74 36.03 -4.54
CA ALA A 63 2.54 36.94 -3.41
C ALA A 63 3.75 37.85 -3.17
N MET A 64 4.96 37.30 -3.35
CA MET A 64 6.21 38.07 -3.29
C MET A 64 6.29 39.11 -4.42
N LEU A 65 5.94 38.72 -5.64
CA LEU A 65 5.87 39.61 -6.80
C LEU A 65 4.80 40.71 -6.64
N GLY A 66 3.61 40.37 -6.15
CA GLY A 66 2.54 41.35 -5.91
C GLY A 66 2.86 42.35 -4.80
N TYR A 67 3.55 41.92 -3.74
CA TYR A 67 3.96 42.80 -2.64
C TYR A 67 5.10 43.75 -3.03
N LEU A 68 5.99 43.33 -3.94
CA LEU A 68 6.98 44.21 -4.58
C LEU A 68 6.34 45.29 -5.48
N GLY A 69 5.01 45.39 -5.53
CA GLY A 69 4.28 46.34 -6.37
C GLY A 69 4.31 45.98 -7.85
N MET A 70 4.77 44.77 -8.20
CA MET A 70 4.79 44.31 -9.58
C MET A 70 3.44 43.70 -9.91
N ASN A 71 2.73 44.34 -10.83
CA ASN A 71 1.39 43.93 -11.23
C ASN A 71 1.44 42.50 -11.79
N GLN A 72 0.55 41.62 -11.34
CA GLN A 72 0.38 40.27 -11.89
C GLN A 72 -0.02 40.41 -13.37
N GLY A 73 0.94 40.23 -14.27
CA GLY A 73 0.78 40.48 -15.72
C GLY A 73 1.84 41.41 -16.33
N THR A 74 2.77 41.91 -15.52
CA THR A 74 3.90 42.71 -16.02
C THR A 74 4.82 41.84 -16.87
N ASN A 75 4.75 42.00 -18.21
CA ASN A 75 5.66 41.36 -19.13
C ASN A 75 7.02 42.09 -19.07
N PHE A 76 7.94 41.59 -18.26
CA PHE A 76 9.28 42.15 -18.08
C PHE A 76 10.07 42.32 -19.38
N GLY A 77 9.72 41.56 -20.43
CA GLY A 77 10.32 41.71 -21.76
C GLY A 77 9.87 42.95 -22.53
N ALA A 78 8.84 43.66 -22.07
CA ALA A 78 8.28 44.86 -22.69
C ALA A 78 8.53 46.15 -21.87
N LEU A 79 9.22 46.05 -20.73
CA LEU A 79 9.55 47.19 -19.90
C LEU A 79 10.95 47.73 -20.23
N ASP A 80 11.04 49.06 -20.41
CA ASP A 80 12.29 49.77 -20.64
C ASP A 80 13.21 49.61 -19.41
N PRO A 81 14.52 49.30 -19.58
CA PRO A 81 15.45 49.08 -18.46
C PRO A 81 15.51 50.24 -17.45
N SER A 82 15.24 51.47 -17.89
CA SER A 82 15.14 52.66 -17.05
C SER A 82 13.98 52.59 -16.04
N THR A 83 12.85 52.02 -16.46
CA THR A 83 11.62 51.89 -15.67
C THR A 83 11.76 50.77 -14.63
N VAL A 84 12.47 49.70 -15.00
CA VAL A 84 12.86 48.62 -14.08
C VAL A 84 13.80 49.17 -12.99
N GLN A 85 14.84 49.93 -13.37
CA GLN A 85 15.76 50.54 -12.42
C GLN A 85 15.05 51.51 -11.45
N GLN A 86 14.02 52.23 -11.89
CA GLN A 86 13.25 53.18 -11.08
C GLN A 86 12.22 52.49 -10.17
N MET A 87 11.64 51.37 -10.60
CA MET A 87 10.78 50.52 -9.77
C MET A 87 11.55 49.80 -8.66
N PHE A 88 12.76 49.30 -8.96
CA PHE A 88 13.59 48.57 -7.99
C PHE A 88 14.52 49.48 -7.18
N GLY A 89 14.84 50.68 -7.66
CA GLY A 89 15.76 51.63 -7.00
C GLY A 89 15.21 52.26 -5.72
N GLY A 90 13.89 52.18 -5.48
CA GLY A 90 13.22 52.64 -4.26
C GLY A 90 12.74 51.52 -3.33
N VAL A 91 12.98 50.25 -3.68
CA VAL A 91 12.66 49.13 -2.78
C VAL A 91 13.69 49.12 -1.68
N ASP A 92 13.32 49.73 -0.55
CA ASP A 92 14.05 49.72 0.71
C ASP A 92 14.49 48.27 1.00
N SER A 93 15.77 47.97 0.77
CA SER A 93 16.32 46.61 0.83
C SER A 93 16.10 45.95 2.19
N SER A 94 15.94 46.78 3.23
CA SER A 94 15.51 46.41 4.57
C SER A 94 14.09 45.82 4.61
N LYS A 95 13.11 46.44 3.92
CA LYS A 95 11.72 45.98 3.83
C LYS A 95 11.59 44.72 3.00
N TYR A 96 12.38 44.57 1.94
CA TYR A 96 12.45 43.33 1.17
C TYR A 96 12.97 42.15 2.01
N ALA A 97 14.06 42.36 2.76
CA ALA A 97 14.61 41.32 3.63
C ALA A 97 13.64 40.93 4.76
N GLN A 98 12.99 41.91 5.38
CA GLN A 98 12.02 41.70 6.46
C GLN A 98 10.74 40.99 5.98
N PHE A 99 10.27 41.32 4.78
CA PHE A 99 9.13 40.65 4.15
C PHE A 99 9.48 39.24 3.67
N SER A 100 10.65 39.06 3.05
CA SER A 100 11.15 37.73 2.65
C SER A 100 11.20 36.79 3.86
N GLN A 101 11.68 37.27 5.02
CA GLN A 101 11.63 36.50 6.26
C GLN A 101 10.20 36.23 6.76
N MET A 102 9.29 37.21 6.68
CA MET A 102 7.90 37.03 7.10
C MET A 102 7.16 36.01 6.23
N VAL A 103 7.29 36.10 4.91
CA VAL A 103 6.72 35.12 3.96
C VAL A 103 7.33 33.75 4.17
N GLN A 104 8.63 33.67 4.39
CA GLN A 104 9.31 32.40 4.64
C GLN A 104 8.86 31.75 5.96
N MET A 105 8.64 32.53 7.03
CA MET A 105 8.06 32.05 8.29
C MET A 105 6.61 31.59 8.11
N GLN A 106 5.79 32.39 7.43
CA GLN A 106 4.39 32.05 7.17
C GLN A 106 4.27 30.80 6.30
N TYR A 107 5.19 30.62 5.35
CA TYR A 107 5.32 29.42 4.55
C TYR A 107 5.76 28.21 5.38
N GLN A 108 6.73 28.35 6.28
CA GLN A 108 7.13 27.24 7.16
C GLN A 108 5.98 26.79 8.06
N ASN A 109 5.20 27.74 8.58
CA ASN A 109 4.04 27.45 9.42
C ASN A 109 2.88 26.83 8.60
N ALA A 110 2.64 27.33 7.38
CA ALA A 110 1.68 26.72 6.48
C ALA A 110 2.11 25.30 6.09
N ASN A 111 3.38 25.09 5.76
CA ASN A 111 3.92 23.80 5.34
C ASN A 111 3.79 22.74 6.45
N SER A 112 3.99 23.09 7.72
CA SER A 112 3.79 22.15 8.83
C SER A 112 2.32 21.79 9.05
N VAL A 113 1.40 22.76 8.98
CA VAL A 113 -0.06 22.50 9.05
C VAL A 113 -0.52 21.62 7.90
N TRP A 114 -0.01 21.86 6.69
CA TRP A 114 -0.34 21.06 5.51
C TRP A 114 0.23 19.65 5.58
N GLN A 115 1.47 19.48 6.03
CA GLN A 115 2.05 18.15 6.26
C GLN A 115 1.21 17.35 7.25
N ASN A 116 0.84 17.94 8.38
CA ASN A 116 -0.02 17.28 9.36
C ASN A 116 -1.41 16.92 8.79
N MET A 117 -2.00 17.80 7.96
CA MET A 117 -3.28 17.52 7.31
C MET A 117 -3.18 16.37 6.31
N PHE A 118 -2.12 16.35 5.49
CA PHE A 118 -1.87 15.26 4.53
C PHE A 118 -1.57 13.96 5.24
N GLU A 119 -0.81 13.99 6.33
CA GLU A 119 -0.53 12.79 7.14
C GLU A 119 -1.81 12.24 7.75
N MET A 120 -2.65 13.06 8.39
CA MET A 120 -3.95 12.60 8.90
C MET A 120 -4.85 12.05 7.78
N GLN A 121 -4.92 12.72 6.63
CA GLN A 121 -5.77 12.27 5.54
C GLN A 121 -5.26 10.96 4.95
N ARG A 122 -3.94 10.86 4.76
CA ARG A 122 -3.25 9.65 4.32
C ARG A 122 -3.49 8.50 5.29
N GLU A 123 -3.30 8.72 6.58
CA GLU A 123 -3.51 7.73 7.62
C GLU A 123 -4.98 7.28 7.69
N SER A 124 -5.94 8.22 7.68
CA SER A 124 -7.36 7.90 7.74
C SER A 124 -7.85 6.99 6.59
N MET A 125 -7.24 7.11 5.41
CA MET A 125 -7.62 6.32 4.23
C MET A 125 -6.80 5.05 4.07
N LEU A 126 -5.51 5.08 4.41
CA LEU A 126 -4.63 3.91 4.28
C LEU A 126 -4.74 2.96 5.46
N GLN A 127 -4.99 3.46 6.67
CA GLN A 127 -5.00 2.62 7.88
C GLN A 127 -6.02 1.48 7.79
N PRO A 128 -7.28 1.70 7.36
CA PRO A 128 -8.24 0.61 7.21
C PRO A 128 -7.82 -0.44 6.18
N LEU A 129 -7.10 -0.03 5.12
CA LEU A 129 -6.59 -0.94 4.10
C LEU A 129 -5.39 -1.74 4.61
N LYS A 130 -4.52 -1.12 5.41
CA LYS A 130 -3.38 -1.78 6.05
C LYS A 130 -3.84 -2.78 7.11
N ASP A 131 -4.79 -2.40 7.95
CA ASP A 131 -5.39 -3.30 8.94
C ASP A 131 -6.02 -4.53 8.24
N LEU A 132 -6.73 -4.30 7.13
CA LEU A 132 -7.28 -5.38 6.32
C LEU A 132 -6.20 -6.26 5.67
N GLU A 133 -5.09 -5.67 5.22
CA GLU A 133 -3.95 -6.41 4.67
C GLU A 133 -3.33 -7.32 5.74
N ASP A 134 -3.13 -6.81 6.95
CA ASP A 134 -2.59 -7.56 8.09
C ASP A 134 -3.53 -8.70 8.53
N ASP A 135 -4.84 -8.44 8.56
CA ASP A 135 -5.86 -9.45 8.84
C ASP A 135 -5.86 -10.57 7.79
N LEU A 136 -5.81 -10.20 6.50
CA LEU A 136 -5.75 -11.16 5.39
C LEU A 136 -4.45 -11.96 5.42
N GLN A 137 -3.33 -11.33 5.78
CA GLN A 137 -2.05 -11.98 5.92
C GLN A 137 -2.07 -12.99 7.09
N THR A 138 -2.66 -12.61 8.22
CA THR A 138 -2.88 -13.51 9.36
C THR A 138 -3.79 -14.68 8.99
N GLN A 139 -4.87 -14.44 8.25
CA GLN A 139 -5.76 -15.51 7.77
C GLN A 139 -5.05 -16.46 6.80
N LYS A 140 -4.20 -15.92 5.90
CA LYS A 140 -3.38 -16.70 4.99
C LYS A 140 -2.43 -17.62 5.77
N ASP A 141 -1.71 -17.10 6.75
CA ASP A 141 -0.73 -17.88 7.53
C ASP A 141 -1.42 -18.99 8.35
N ASN A 142 -2.59 -18.68 8.92
CA ASN A 142 -3.44 -19.68 9.59
C ASN A 142 -3.91 -20.78 8.62
N LEU A 143 -4.34 -20.41 7.41
CA LEU A 143 -4.73 -21.38 6.39
C LEU A 143 -3.55 -22.22 5.92
N GLU A 144 -2.37 -21.64 5.70
CA GLU A 144 -1.15 -22.36 5.33
C GLU A 144 -0.78 -23.41 6.37
N SER A 145 -0.87 -23.05 7.66
CA SER A 145 -0.67 -23.99 8.76
C SER A 145 -1.68 -25.15 8.72
N ARG A 146 -2.98 -24.85 8.58
CA ARG A 146 -4.05 -25.86 8.48
C ARG A 146 -3.87 -26.77 7.26
N LEU A 147 -3.49 -26.20 6.13
CA LEU A 147 -3.28 -26.94 4.89
C LEU A 147 -2.10 -27.90 5.00
N LYS A 148 -1.01 -27.47 5.67
CA LYS A 148 0.15 -28.34 5.93
C LYS A 148 -0.22 -29.53 6.82
N ILE A 149 -1.03 -29.31 7.86
CA ILE A 149 -1.52 -30.39 8.74
C ILE A 149 -2.44 -31.33 7.96
N ALA A 150 -3.44 -30.78 7.27
CA ALA A 150 -4.41 -31.57 6.49
C ALA A 150 -3.73 -32.38 5.37
N GLN A 151 -2.69 -31.84 4.74
CA GLN A 151 -1.90 -32.54 3.75
C GLN A 151 -1.12 -33.71 4.36
N ALA A 152 -0.49 -33.51 5.52
CA ALA A 152 0.19 -34.58 6.25
C ALA A 152 -0.77 -35.69 6.68
N GLU A 153 -1.97 -35.34 7.14
CA GLU A 153 -3.03 -36.31 7.47
C GLU A 153 -3.50 -37.08 6.24
N TYR A 154 -3.70 -36.39 5.11
CA TYR A 154 -4.07 -37.02 3.85
C TYR A 154 -3.00 -38.02 3.38
N ASP A 155 -1.73 -37.64 3.44
CA ASP A 155 -0.62 -38.50 3.04
C ASP A 155 -0.46 -39.70 3.99
N ALA A 156 -0.65 -39.51 5.30
CA ALA A 156 -0.68 -40.60 6.28
C ALA A 156 -1.83 -41.58 5.99
N LYS A 157 -3.03 -41.09 5.67
CA LYS A 157 -4.19 -41.92 5.31
C LYS A 157 -4.00 -42.66 3.99
N LYS A 158 -3.29 -42.06 3.03
CA LYS A 158 -2.90 -42.70 1.77
C LYS A 158 -1.91 -43.84 2.00
N GLU A 159 -0.97 -43.70 2.92
CA GLU A 159 -0.04 -44.78 3.28
C GLU A 159 -0.75 -45.89 4.09
N GLU A 160 -1.67 -45.54 4.99
CA GLU A 160 -2.51 -46.51 5.73
C GLU A 160 -3.37 -47.35 4.78
N GLU A 161 -3.98 -46.72 3.77
CA GLU A 161 -4.70 -47.41 2.69
C GLU A 161 -3.77 -48.39 1.95
N LYS A 162 -2.60 -47.94 1.48
CA LYS A 162 -1.63 -48.80 0.77
C LYS A 162 -1.16 -49.98 1.61
N ALA A 163 -0.88 -49.77 2.89
CA ALA A 163 -0.50 -50.84 3.81
C ALA A 163 -1.65 -51.84 4.01
N GLY A 164 -2.88 -51.33 4.11
CA GLY A 164 -4.10 -52.15 4.16
C GLY A 164 -4.33 -52.98 2.88
N VAL A 165 -4.00 -52.44 1.70
CA VAL A 165 -4.05 -53.20 0.42
C VAL A 165 -3.04 -54.32 0.43
N LYS A 166 -1.79 -54.06 0.83
CA LYS A 166 -0.73 -55.08 0.89
C LYS A 166 -1.08 -56.24 1.84
N GLY A 167 -1.78 -55.95 2.94
CA GLY A 167 -2.28 -56.99 3.85
C GLY A 167 -3.52 -57.74 3.35
N LEU A 168 -4.15 -57.29 2.25
CA LEU A 168 -5.32 -57.92 1.62
C LEU A 168 -4.97 -58.70 0.35
N THR A 169 -3.84 -58.40 -0.29
CA THR A 169 -3.32 -59.21 -1.39
C THR A 169 -2.87 -60.57 -0.84
N PRO A 170 -3.51 -61.69 -1.24
CA PRO A 170 -3.05 -63.02 -0.84
C PRO A 170 -1.64 -63.24 -1.39
N ASP A 171 -0.71 -63.75 -0.57
CA ASP A 171 0.57 -64.25 -1.04
C ASP A 171 0.32 -65.45 -1.97
N TYR A 172 0.22 -65.21 -3.28
CA TYR A 172 0.15 -66.22 -4.31
C TYR A 172 1.51 -66.89 -4.59
N THR A 173 2.43 -66.93 -3.62
CA THR A 173 3.79 -67.50 -3.79
C THR A 173 4.10 -68.65 -2.84
N GLY A 174 3.09 -69.33 -2.28
CA GLY A 174 3.34 -70.40 -1.30
C GLY A 174 2.31 -71.52 -1.33
N GLN A 175 2.20 -72.25 -2.45
CA GLN A 175 1.80 -73.66 -2.47
C GLN A 175 2.08 -74.24 -3.88
N GLY A 176 3.10 -75.09 -3.95
CA GLY A 176 3.60 -75.75 -5.15
C GLY A 176 5.01 -76.27 -4.92
#